data_AF-A0A0F8Y6P7-F1
#
_entry.id   AF-A0A0F8Y6P7-F1
#
_cell.length_a   1.000
_cell.length_b   1.000
_cell.length_c   1.000
_cell.angle_alpha   90.00
_cell.angle_beta   90.00
_cell.angle_gamma   90.00
#
_symmetry.space_group_name_H-M   'P 1'
#
loop_
_entity.id
_entity.type
_entity.pdbx_description
1 polymer ?
#
loop_
_entity_poly.entity_id
_entity_poly.type
_entity_poly.pdbx_seq_one_letter_code
_entity_poly.pdbx_strand_id
1 'polypeptide(L)' 'MQKLTILGATGSIGVSTLDVVARHPDRFQIYALSGHSRVVELAEQCKKFKPRYAVVADQTSAEQLQTLLVEGHSDT' A
#
# COMPACT_ATOMS: atom_id res chain seq x y z
N MET A 1 7.20 -17.30 6.53
CA MET A 1 6.75 -15.94 6.19
C MET A 1 5.55 -16.02 5.25
N GLN A 2 4.40 -15.52 5.67
CA GLN A 2 3.15 -15.54 4.90
C GLN A 2 3.00 -14.24 4.11
N LYS A 3 2.66 -14.36 2.82
CA LYS A 3 2.44 -13.22 1.93
C LYS A 3 0.95 -12.88 1.88
N LEU A 4 0.62 -11.62 2.12
CA LEU A 4 -0.75 -11.14 2.18
C LEU A 4 -1.03 -10.14 1.07
N THR A 5 -2.21 -10.28 0.45
CA THR A 5 -2.77 -9.28 -0.46
C THR A 5 -3.99 -8.68 0.22
N ILE A 6 -4.00 -7.36 0.40
CA ILE A 6 -5.10 -6.66 1.06
C ILE A 6 -5.90 -5.91 0.00
N LEU A 7 -7.16 -6.30 -0.17
CA LEU A 7 -8.10 -5.62 -1.05
C LEU A 7 -8.85 -4.57 -0.23
N GLY A 8 -8.67 -3.28 -0.54
CA GLY A 8 -9.22 -2.19 0.25
C GLY A 8 -8.38 -1.85 1.49
N ALA A 9 -7.07 -1.69 1.30
CA ALA A 9 -6.08 -1.38 2.33
C ALA A 9 -6.35 -0.06 3.07
N THR A 10 -7.01 0.89 2.42
CA THR A 10 -7.41 2.19 2.99
C THR A 10 -8.75 2.15 3.74
N GLY A 11 -9.41 0.99 3.80
CA GLY A 11 -10.61 0.78 4.60
C GLY A 11 -10.29 0.44 6.05
N SER A 12 -11.29 0.48 6.94
CA SER A 12 -11.11 0.18 8.37
C SER A 12 -10.48 -1.20 8.64
N ILE A 13 -10.93 -2.22 7.92
CA ILE A 13 -10.38 -3.59 8.01
C ILE A 13 -8.96 -3.64 7.44
N GLY A 14 -8.72 -2.97 6.30
CA GLY A 14 -7.39 -2.90 5.68
C GLY A 14 -6.35 -2.26 6.59
N VAL A 15 -6.68 -1.10 7.18
CA VAL A 15 -5.82 -0.38 8.12
C VAL A 15 -5.55 -1.22 9.37
N SER A 16 -6.57 -1.85 9.94
CA SER A 16 -6.41 -2.75 11.10
C SER A 16 -5.53 -3.95 10.77
N THR A 17 -5.70 -4.53 9.57
CA THR A 17 -4.89 -5.66 9.10
C THR A 17 -3.43 -5.25 8.92
N LEU A 18 -3.18 -4.07 8.34
CA LEU A 18 -1.84 -3.51 8.20
C LEU A 18 -1.18 -3.24 9.56
N ASP A 19 -1.94 -2.82 10.56
CA ASP A 19 -1.40 -2.64 11.92
C ASP A 19 -0.93 -3.96 12.53
N VAL A 20 -1.70 -5.04 12.36
CA VAL A 20 -1.29 -6.39 12.80
C VAL A 20 -0.02 -6.84 12.07
N VAL A 21 0.06 -6.60 10.75
CA VAL A 21 1.26 -6.93 9.97
C VAL A 21 2.46 -6.12 10.43
N ALA A 22 2.30 -4.84 10.74
CA ALA A 22 3.37 -3.98 11.25
C ALA A 22 3.92 -4.46 12.61
N ARG A 23 3.08 -5.08 13.44
CA ARG A 23 3.49 -5.66 14.74
C ARG A 23 4.19 -7.01 14.62
N HIS A 24 4.08 -7.69 13.48
CA HIS A 24 4.63 -9.03 13.25
C HIS A 24 5.36 -9.13 11.89
N PRO A 25 6.41 -8.31 11.65
CA PRO A 25 7.11 -8.26 10.36
C PRO A 25 7.90 -9.54 10.04
N ASP A 26 8.23 -10.35 11.05
CA ASP A 26 8.88 -11.66 10.92
C ASP A 26 7.92 -12.75 10.38
N ARG A 27 6.62 -12.56 10.59
CA ARG A 27 5.58 -13.53 10.21
C ARG A 27 4.91 -13.18 8.89
N PHE A 28 4.66 -11.89 8.66
CA PHE A 28 3.84 -11.41 7.54
C PHE A 28 4.61 -10.45 6.64
N GLN A 29 4.36 -10.58 5.34
CA GLN A 29 4.84 -9.66 4.33
C GLN A 29 3.67 -9.23 3.44
N ILE A 30 3.54 -7.93 3.20
CA ILE A 30 2.57 -7.44 2.23
C ILE A 30 3.11 -7.68 0.82
N TYR A 31 2.35 -8.42 0.02
CA TYR A 31 2.65 -8.66 -1.37
C TYR A 31 1.98 -7.63 -2.28
N ALA A 32 0.70 -7.34 -2.02
CA ALA A 32 -0.06 -6.36 -2.78
C ALA A 32 -1.06 -5.61 -1.91
N LEU A 33 -1.27 -4.32 -2.22
CA LEU A 33 -2.30 -3.49 -1.63
C LEU A 33 -3.22 -2.97 -2.73
N SER A 34 -4.52 -2.91 -2.47
CA SER A 34 -5.43 -2.14 -3.31
C SER A 34 -6.16 -1.05 -2.54
N GLY A 35 -6.43 0.06 -3.21
CA GLY A 35 -7.23 1.17 -2.68
C GLY A 35 -8.12 1.75 -3.78
N HIS A 36 -9.17 2.47 -3.39
CA HIS A 36 -10.07 3.11 -4.35
C HIS A 36 -9.76 4.61 -4.46
N SER A 37 -10.41 5.45 -3.67
CA SER A 37 -10.29 6.91 -3.76
C SER A 37 -9.22 7.54 -2.85
N ARG A 38 -8.71 6.82 -1.85
CA ARG A 38 -7.75 7.36 -0.87
C ARG A 38 -6.30 7.12 -1.30
N VAL A 39 -5.93 7.65 -2.45
CA VAL A 39 -4.63 7.37 -3.10
C VAL A 39 -3.43 7.82 -2.26
N VAL A 40 -3.52 8.97 -1.59
CA VAL A 40 -2.44 9.48 -0.71
C VAL A 40 -2.18 8.53 0.45
N GLU A 41 -3.23 8.05 1.11
CA GLU A 41 -3.12 7.09 2.21
C GLU A 41 -2.53 5.76 1.72
N LEU A 42 -2.95 5.29 0.54
CA LEU A 42 -2.40 4.10 -0.09
C LEU A 42 -0.90 4.27 -0.41
N ALA A 43 -0.48 5.45 -0.90
CA ALA A 43 0.92 5.74 -1.18
C ALA A 43 1.80 5.63 0.08
N GLU A 44 1.34 6.19 1.20
CA GLU A 44 2.05 6.09 2.48
C GLU A 44 2.13 4.64 2.99
N GLN A 45 1.05 3.86 2.84
CA GLN A 45 1.07 2.43 3.14
C GLN A 45 2.06 1.69 2.22
N CYS A 46 2.10 2.00 0.93
CA CYS A 46 3.04 1.42 -0.02
C CYS A 46 4.49 1.76 0.32
N LYS A 47 4.81 3.00 0.72
CA LYS A 47 6.16 3.39 1.18
C LYS A 47 6.58 2.61 2.42
N LYS A 48 5.66 2.43 3.38
CA LYS A 48 5.92 1.72 4.65
C LYS A 48 6.13 0.22 4.45
N PHE A 49 5.23 -0.44 3.73
CA PHE A 49 5.20 -1.90 3.61
C PHE A 49 5.92 -2.44 2.37
N LYS A 50 6.32 -1.56 1.44
CA LYS A 50 7.03 -1.87 0.20
C LYS A 50 6.43 -3.08 -0.54
N PRO A 51 5.11 -3.07 -0.83
CA PRO A 51 4.48 -4.17 -1.54
C PRO A 51 5.03 -4.26 -2.96
N ARG A 52 4.96 -5.45 -3.56
CA ARG A 52 5.35 -5.66 -4.95
C ARG A 52 4.36 -5.02 -5.93
N TYR A 53 3.08 -4.95 -5.54
CA TYR A 53 2.02 -4.37 -6.36
C TYR A 53 1.15 -3.41 -5.54
N ALA A 54 0.77 -2.30 -6.17
CA ALA A 54 -0.26 -1.41 -5.69
C ALA A 54 -1.33 -1.26 -6.77
N VAL A 55 -2.59 -1.48 -6.42
CA VAL A 55 -3.71 -1.52 -7.37
C VAL A 55 -4.71 -0.43 -7.00
N VAL A 56 -5.18 0.31 -8.00
CA VAL A 56 -6.21 1.34 -7.84
C VAL A 56 -7.31 1.16 -8.86
N ALA A 57 -8.45 1.80 -8.63
CA ALA A 57 -9.67 1.57 -9.39
C ALA A 57 -9.64 2.14 -10.82
N ASP A 58 -8.86 3.19 -11.04
CA ASP A 58 -8.83 3.93 -12.30
C ASP A 58 -7.43 4.45 -12.64
N GLN A 59 -7.26 4.85 -13.90
CA GLN A 59 -5.99 5.30 -14.46
C GLN A 59 -5.49 6.60 -13.82
N THR A 60 -6.38 7.56 -13.53
CA THR A 60 -6.02 8.84 -12.90
C THR A 60 -5.45 8.62 -11.50
N SER A 61 -6.09 7.74 -10.73
CA SER A 61 -5.61 7.31 -9.42
C SER A 61 -4.24 6.61 -9.53
N ALA A 62 -3.99 5.87 -10.62
CA ALA A 62 -2.74 5.16 -10.83
C ALA A 62 -1.58 6.13 -11.12
N GLU A 63 -1.83 7.12 -11.97
CA GLU A 63 -0.87 8.19 -12.27
C GLU A 63 -0.55 9.00 -11.02
N GLN A 64 -1.58 9.38 -10.25
CA GLN A 64 -1.38 10.07 -8.98
C GLN A 64 -0.56 9.23 -7.98
N LEU A 65 -0.87 7.93 -7.87
CA LEU A 65 -0.12 7.02 -6.99
C LEU A 65 1.34 6.91 -7.43
N GLN A 66 1.59 6.79 -8.73
CA GLN A 66 2.94 6.70 -9.27
C GLN A 66 3.75 7.96 -8.95
N THR A 67 3.18 9.16 -9.16
CA THR A 67 3.81 10.43 -8.78
C THR A 67 4.17 10.46 -7.29
N LEU A 68 3.22 10.11 -6.40
CA LEU A 68 3.43 10.13 -4.96
C LEU A 68 4.50 9.12 -4.47
N LEU A 69 4.69 8.02 -5.21
CA LEU A 69 5.74 7.03 -4.91
C LEU A 69 7.11 7.46 -5.42
N VAL A 70 7.18 8.19 -6.53
CA VAL A 70 8.41 8.75 -7.10
C VAL A 70 8.89 9.96 -6.31
N GLU A 71 7.99 10.88 -5.93
CA GLU A 71 8.33 12.08 -5.12
C GLU A 71 8.89 11.76 -3.73
N GLY A 72 8.68 10.53 -3.23
CA GLY A 72 9.31 10.03 -2.00
C GLY A 72 10.79 9.65 -2.14
N HIS A 73 11.33 9.64 -3.36
CA HIS A 73 12.74 9.39 -3.66
C HIS A 73 13.37 10.67 -4.23
N SER A 74 13.64 11.65 -3.36
CA SER A 74 14.59 12.73 -3.71
C SER A 74 16.01 12.18 -3.59
N ASP A 75 16.33 11.30 -4.53
CA ASP A 75 17.66 11.00 -5.06
C ASP A 75 17.45 10.12 -6.30
N THR A 76 16.77 10.67 -7.33
CA THR A 76 16.97 10.36 -8.75
C THR A 76 16.39 11.50 -9.59
#